data_AF-A0A6N9DJL2-F1
#
_entry.id   AF-A0A6N9DJL2-F1
#
_cell.length_a   1.000
_cell.length_b   1.000
_cell.length_c   1.000
_cell.angle_alpha   90.00
_cell.angle_beta   90.00
_cell.angle_gamma   90.00
#
_symmetry.space_group_name_H-M   'P 1'
#
loop_
_entity.id
_entity.type
_entity.pdbx_description
1 polymer ?
#
loop_
_entity_poly.entity_id
_entity_poly.type
_entity_poly.pdbx_seq_one_letter_code
_entity_poly.pdbx_strand_id
1 'polypeptide(L)'
;MALEQDYWQTQTIPSLEAEFAHFGTYEIAGALALDLAEHIRSLGYHAQVHSPNDNSGAFIPLFVEAGLGQLGANGQLLSPHFGSRARLMLITTDAPVVHDEPVDYGINKFCEECQVCVVRCPARALLREKVWYRGVKKNKLVYDRCRPVMVTYEGCAVCMKVCPVQRYGMKPVMEHYIETSEILGKGTPNLEGYELRGKGYFGPGKLPHFTREEFEIPHGTKEEHLLQQFKEKLEKNGTTDAEEALEFANELKRIVEAGVSRTDE
;
A
#
# COMPACT_ATOMS: atom_id res chain seq x y z
N MET A 1 17.84 3.28 -2.09
CA MET A 1 17.87 2.07 -1.23
C MET A 1 16.51 1.38 -1.26
N ALA A 2 16.45 0.08 -1.48
CA ALA A 2 15.22 -0.72 -1.38
C ALA A 2 15.40 -1.73 -0.24
N LEU A 3 14.56 -1.66 0.79
CA LEU A 3 14.56 -2.63 1.88
C LEU A 3 13.35 -3.56 1.73
N GLU A 4 13.61 -4.85 1.62
CA GLU A 4 12.58 -5.87 1.48
C GLU A 4 11.75 -5.99 2.77
N GLN A 5 10.43 -6.12 2.64
CA GLN A 5 9.54 -6.41 3.76
C GLN A 5 9.47 -7.91 4.01
N ASP A 6 9.13 -8.32 5.23
CA ASP A 6 9.00 -9.74 5.56
C ASP A 6 7.99 -10.47 4.66
N TYR A 7 8.42 -11.60 4.10
CA TYR A 7 7.60 -12.39 3.18
C TYR A 7 6.33 -12.90 3.84
N TRP A 8 6.43 -13.49 5.03
CA TRP A 8 5.32 -14.18 5.69
C TRP A 8 4.26 -13.21 6.18
N GLN A 9 4.69 -12.10 6.78
CA GLN A 9 3.78 -11.04 7.21
C GLN A 9 3.01 -10.46 6.03
N THR A 10 3.65 -10.21 4.89
CA THR A 10 2.93 -9.75 3.69
C THR A 10 2.00 -10.78 3.07
N GLN A 11 2.17 -12.08 3.35
CA GLN A 11 1.18 -13.08 2.93
C GLN A 11 -0.14 -12.97 3.70
N THR A 12 -0.18 -12.24 4.82
CA THR A 12 -1.40 -12.00 5.59
C THR A 12 -2.20 -10.79 5.10
N ILE A 13 -1.69 -10.04 4.11
CA ILE A 13 -2.36 -8.87 3.53
C ILE A 13 -3.83 -9.18 3.15
N PRO A 14 -4.75 -8.23 3.35
CA PRO A 14 -4.66 -7.07 4.23
C PRO A 14 -4.86 -7.47 5.70
N SER A 15 -3.99 -7.00 6.58
CA SER A 15 -4.05 -7.27 8.03
C SER A 15 -3.13 -6.31 8.80
N LEU A 16 -3.32 -6.23 10.12
CA LEU A 16 -2.37 -5.52 10.99
C LEU A 16 -0.97 -6.14 10.96
N GLU A 17 -0.86 -7.45 10.81
CA GLU A 17 0.43 -8.14 10.70
C GLU A 17 1.22 -7.67 9.47
N ALA A 18 0.53 -7.50 8.34
CA ALA A 18 1.14 -6.94 7.13
C ALA A 18 1.52 -5.46 7.30
N GLU A 19 0.76 -4.69 8.08
CA GLU A 19 1.09 -3.29 8.39
C GLU A 19 2.32 -3.18 9.29
N PHE A 20 2.56 -4.13 10.20
CA PHE A 20 3.83 -4.21 10.93
C PHE A 20 5.01 -4.41 9.98
N ALA A 21 4.89 -5.31 8.99
CA ALA A 21 5.92 -5.44 7.95
C ALA A 21 6.06 -4.16 7.13
N HIS A 22 4.97 -3.43 6.86
CA HIS A 22 5.01 -2.19 6.11
C HIS A 22 5.72 -1.06 6.87
N PHE A 23 5.24 -0.69 8.06
CA PHE A 23 5.80 0.39 8.86
C PHE A 23 7.13 0.03 9.51
N GLY A 24 7.29 -1.20 10.01
CA GLY A 24 8.56 -1.66 10.58
C GLY A 24 9.69 -1.65 9.56
N THR A 25 9.41 -1.96 8.28
CA THR A 25 10.43 -1.80 7.22
C THR A 25 10.82 -0.35 7.01
N TYR A 26 9.90 0.62 7.16
CA TYR A 26 10.27 2.04 7.09
C TYR A 26 11.15 2.49 8.24
N GLU A 27 10.89 2.01 9.45
CA GLU A 27 11.72 2.32 10.63
C GLU A 27 13.17 1.88 10.40
N ILE A 28 13.37 0.63 9.98
CA ILE A 28 14.70 0.08 9.70
C ILE A 28 15.35 0.80 8.51
N ALA A 29 14.62 0.99 7.41
CA ALA A 29 15.15 1.67 6.22
C ALA A 29 15.53 3.13 6.52
N GLY A 30 14.78 3.80 7.40
CA GLY A 30 15.08 5.14 7.89
C GLY A 30 16.42 5.20 8.63
N ALA A 31 16.62 4.31 9.61
CA ALA A 31 17.88 4.23 10.34
C ALA A 31 19.08 3.97 9.41
N LEU A 32 18.97 2.97 8.53
CA LEU A 32 20.02 2.66 7.55
C LEU A 32 20.32 3.81 6.59
N ALA A 33 19.30 4.55 6.15
CA ALA A 33 19.48 5.70 5.28
C ALA A 33 20.18 6.86 6.00
N LEU A 34 19.89 7.07 7.29
CA LEU A 34 20.56 8.07 8.12
C LEU A 34 22.04 7.73 8.32
N ASP A 35 22.36 6.48 8.65
CA ASP A 35 23.74 6.00 8.79
C ASP A 35 24.55 6.22 7.51
N LEU A 36 23.97 5.84 6.36
CA LEU A 36 24.62 6.04 5.07
C LEU A 36 24.81 7.52 4.73
N ALA A 37 23.79 8.36 5.01
CA ALA A 37 23.89 9.79 4.77
C ALA A 37 24.93 10.46 5.69
N GLU A 38 25.04 10.02 6.96
CA GLU A 38 26.09 10.48 7.88
C GLU A 38 27.47 10.10 7.40
N HIS A 39 27.63 8.87 6.92
CA HIS A 39 28.88 8.42 6.32
C HIS A 39 29.27 9.31 5.12
N ILE A 40 28.35 9.55 4.18
CA ILE A 40 28.61 10.43 3.04
C ILE A 40 29.00 11.84 3.49
N ARG A 41 28.32 12.40 4.51
CA ARG A 41 28.68 13.71 5.08
C ARG A 41 30.06 13.72 5.72
N SER A 42 30.45 12.65 6.41
CA SER A 42 31.80 12.53 7.00
C SER A 42 32.92 12.50 5.95
N LEU A 43 32.60 12.12 4.71
CA LEU A 43 33.52 12.17 3.58
C LEU A 43 33.62 13.57 2.94
N GLY A 44 32.85 14.55 3.44
CA GLY A 44 32.87 15.94 2.98
C GLY A 44 31.85 16.29 1.91
N TYR A 45 30.90 15.40 1.61
CA TYR A 45 29.83 15.63 0.63
C TYR A 45 28.50 15.98 1.29
N HIS A 46 27.61 16.65 0.59
CA HIS A 46 26.24 16.86 1.05
C HIS A 46 25.42 15.58 0.86
N ALA A 47 24.58 15.23 1.83
CA ALA A 47 23.64 14.11 1.70
C ALA A 47 22.34 14.39 2.45
N GLN A 48 21.21 14.23 1.76
CA GLN A 48 19.86 14.36 2.31
C GLN A 48 19.07 13.07 2.07
N VAL A 49 18.48 12.54 3.14
CA VAL A 49 17.53 11.42 3.09
C VAL A 49 16.16 11.95 2.71
N HIS A 50 15.45 11.22 1.85
CA HIS A 50 14.05 11.47 1.52
C HIS A 50 13.24 10.20 1.78
N SER A 51 12.25 10.34 2.65
CA SER A 51 11.28 9.32 3.00
C SER A 51 10.04 9.43 2.09
N PRO A 52 9.33 8.33 1.83
CA PRO A 52 8.04 8.41 1.16
C PRO A 52 6.97 9.15 1.98
N ASN A 53 7.20 9.43 3.27
CA ASN A 53 6.34 10.30 4.07
C ASN A 53 6.58 11.80 3.83
N ASP A 54 7.76 12.20 3.30
CA ASP A 54 8.10 13.57 2.88
C ASP A 54 8.50 13.59 1.40
N ASN A 55 7.67 12.93 0.58
CA ASN A 55 8.04 12.55 -0.77
C ASN A 55 8.43 13.75 -1.67
N SER A 56 9.73 13.88 -1.91
CA SER A 56 10.35 14.94 -2.70
C SER A 56 10.57 14.56 -4.18
N GLY A 57 10.14 13.37 -4.61
CA GLY A 57 10.44 12.88 -5.96
C GLY A 57 9.58 11.72 -6.48
N ALA A 58 9.81 11.33 -7.73
CA ALA A 58 9.14 10.17 -8.32
C ALA A 58 9.96 8.90 -8.05
N PHE A 59 9.72 8.24 -6.91
CA PHE A 59 10.50 7.08 -6.46
C PHE A 59 10.57 5.96 -7.50
N ILE A 60 9.44 5.51 -8.05
CA ILE A 60 9.45 4.36 -8.97
C ILE A 60 10.33 4.61 -10.21
N PRO A 61 10.17 5.71 -10.99
CA PRO A 61 11.08 6.03 -12.09
C PRO A 61 12.56 6.06 -11.68
N LEU A 62 12.91 6.70 -10.56
CA LEU A 62 14.32 6.79 -10.12
C LEU A 62 14.94 5.42 -9.84
N PHE A 63 14.16 4.48 -9.30
CA PHE A 63 14.62 3.10 -9.07
C PHE A 63 14.65 2.26 -10.35
N VAL A 64 13.84 2.61 -11.36
CA VAL A 64 13.95 2.00 -12.70
C VAL A 64 15.24 2.45 -13.37
N GLU A 65 15.55 3.74 -13.34
CA GLU A 65 16.81 4.29 -13.89
C GLU A 65 18.03 3.72 -13.17
N ALA A 66 17.95 3.48 -11.86
CA ALA A 66 19.00 2.81 -11.09
C ALA A 66 19.07 1.28 -11.31
N GLY A 67 18.33 0.71 -12.27
CA GLY A 67 18.42 -0.71 -12.60
C GLY A 67 17.95 -1.66 -11.50
N LEU A 68 17.05 -1.23 -10.60
CA LEU A 68 16.57 -2.07 -9.48
C LEU A 68 15.27 -2.83 -9.79
N GLY A 69 14.61 -2.50 -10.91
CA GLY A 69 13.37 -3.15 -11.33
C GLY A 69 12.68 -2.41 -12.47
N GLN A 70 11.45 -2.80 -12.78
CA GLN A 70 10.57 -2.10 -13.74
C GLN A 70 9.20 -1.82 -13.13
N LEU A 71 8.49 -0.84 -13.68
CA LEU A 71 7.12 -0.53 -13.27
C LEU A 71 6.17 -1.71 -13.55
N GLY A 72 5.62 -2.30 -12.49
CA GLY A 72 4.60 -3.35 -12.58
C GLY A 72 3.20 -2.82 -12.84
N ALA A 73 2.29 -3.69 -13.29
CA ALA A 73 0.88 -3.33 -13.48
C ALA A 73 0.16 -2.89 -12.19
N ASN A 74 0.67 -3.28 -11.01
CA ASN A 74 0.17 -2.82 -9.71
C ASN A 74 0.61 -1.38 -9.35
N GLY A 75 1.41 -0.73 -10.22
CA GLY A 75 1.91 0.63 -10.01
C GLY A 75 3.11 0.72 -9.06
N GLN A 76 3.68 -0.42 -8.64
CA GLN A 76 4.87 -0.49 -7.79
C GLN A 76 6.12 -0.84 -8.62
N LEU A 77 7.31 -0.68 -8.03
CA LEU A 77 8.54 -1.22 -8.59
C LEU A 77 8.48 -2.73 -8.44
N LEU A 78 8.67 -3.46 -9.54
CA LEU A 78 8.77 -4.91 -9.55
C LEU A 78 10.24 -5.26 -9.84
N SER A 79 10.90 -5.86 -8.86
CA SER A 79 12.30 -6.24 -8.89
C SER A 79 12.46 -7.76 -9.00
N PRO A 80 13.50 -8.25 -9.68
CA PRO A 80 13.84 -9.67 -9.68
C PRO A 80 14.17 -10.23 -8.27
N HIS A 81 14.59 -9.38 -7.33
CA HIS A 81 15.05 -9.79 -6.01
C HIS A 81 13.93 -9.94 -4.99
N PHE A 82 13.10 -8.90 -4.86
CA PHE A 82 12.07 -8.79 -3.81
C PHE A 82 10.66 -8.58 -4.39
N GLY A 83 10.51 -8.62 -5.71
CA GLY A 83 9.27 -8.25 -6.37
C GLY A 83 8.92 -6.78 -6.07
N SER A 84 7.74 -6.53 -5.50
CA SER A 84 7.22 -5.23 -5.08
C SER A 84 7.08 -5.14 -3.57
N ARG A 85 7.61 -6.13 -2.83
CA ARG A 85 7.63 -6.17 -1.38
C ARG A 85 8.87 -5.44 -0.86
N ALA A 86 9.02 -4.18 -1.22
CA ALA A 86 10.10 -3.35 -0.68
C ALA A 86 9.61 -1.96 -0.36
N ARG A 87 10.24 -1.35 0.65
CA ARG A 87 10.15 0.07 0.93
C ARG A 87 11.35 0.76 0.30
N LEU A 88 11.06 1.86 -0.37
CA LEU A 88 12.05 2.61 -1.15
C LEU A 88 12.41 3.87 -0.37
N MET A 89 13.71 4.14 -0.22
CA MET A 89 14.28 5.34 0.38
C MET A 89 15.26 5.98 -0.61
N LEU A 90 15.25 7.31 -0.71
CA LEU A 90 16.17 8.05 -1.56
C LEU A 90 17.21 8.78 -0.70
N ILE A 91 18.42 8.90 -1.24
CA ILE A 91 19.44 9.81 -0.74
C ILE A 91 19.91 10.64 -1.93
N THR A 92 19.83 11.96 -1.83
CA THR A 92 20.46 12.86 -2.80
C THR A 92 21.80 13.32 -2.25
N THR A 93 22.83 13.33 -3.08
CA THR A 93 24.19 13.73 -2.72
C THR A 93 24.90 14.37 -3.90
N ASP A 94 25.91 15.20 -3.61
CA ASP A 94 26.87 15.71 -4.60
C ASP A 94 28.17 14.87 -4.64
N ALA A 95 28.22 13.75 -3.89
CA ALA A 95 29.31 12.80 -3.97
C ALA A 95 29.42 12.22 -5.40
N PRO A 96 30.64 12.09 -5.95
CA PRO A 96 30.84 11.43 -7.24
C PRO A 96 30.55 9.94 -7.07
N VAL A 97 29.58 9.44 -7.83
CA VAL A 97 29.20 8.02 -7.87
C VAL A 97 29.25 7.51 -9.30
N VAL A 98 29.43 6.20 -9.45
CA VAL A 98 29.19 5.53 -10.72
C VAL A 98 27.70 5.22 -10.80
N HIS A 99 27.06 5.63 -11.88
CA HIS A 99 25.63 5.37 -12.09
C HIS A 99 25.40 3.97 -12.67
N ASP A 100 24.37 3.32 -12.16
CA ASP A 100 23.77 2.16 -12.80
C ASP A 100 22.89 2.60 -13.98
N GLU A 101 22.44 1.63 -14.78
CA GLU A 101 21.61 1.85 -15.95
C GLU A 101 20.31 1.04 -15.84
N PRO A 102 19.20 1.50 -16.47
CA PRO A 102 17.96 0.76 -16.47
C PRO A 102 18.09 -0.59 -17.19
N VAL A 103 17.39 -1.59 -16.65
CA VAL A 103 17.38 -2.96 -17.18
C VAL A 103 15.97 -3.34 -17.62
N ASP A 104 15.84 -3.89 -18.83
CA ASP A 104 14.60 -4.51 -19.27
C ASP A 104 14.53 -5.97 -18.81
N TYR A 105 13.76 -6.23 -17.75
CA TYR A 105 13.51 -7.56 -17.24
C TYR A 105 12.30 -8.25 -17.90
N GLY A 106 11.69 -7.64 -18.92
CA GLY A 106 10.49 -8.17 -19.59
C GLY A 106 9.20 -8.03 -18.77
N ILE A 107 9.23 -7.31 -17.64
CA ILE A 107 8.08 -7.14 -16.74
C ILE A 107 6.92 -6.45 -17.46
N ASN A 108 7.22 -5.52 -18.36
CA ASN A 108 6.21 -4.75 -19.06
C ASN A 108 5.31 -5.64 -19.93
N LYS A 109 5.91 -6.60 -20.65
CA LYS A 109 5.22 -7.60 -21.48
C LYS A 109 4.51 -8.63 -20.62
N PHE A 110 5.20 -9.21 -19.63
CA PHE A 110 4.59 -10.15 -18.68
C PHE A 110 3.33 -9.56 -18.00
N CYS A 111 3.40 -8.30 -17.58
CA CYS A 111 2.29 -7.62 -16.93
C CYS A 111 1.08 -7.42 -17.86
N GLU A 112 1.25 -7.29 -19.17
CA GLU A 112 0.13 -7.16 -20.13
C GLU A 112 -0.75 -8.41 -20.14
N GLU A 113 -0.14 -9.58 -19.97
CA GLU A 113 -0.84 -10.86 -20.01
C GLU A 113 -1.28 -11.33 -18.60
N CYS A 114 -0.46 -11.07 -17.58
CA CYS A 114 -0.71 -11.49 -16.20
C CYS A 114 -2.00 -10.90 -15.64
N GLN A 115 -2.04 -9.57 -15.47
CA GLN A 115 -3.19 -8.78 -14.98
C GLN A 115 -3.84 -9.25 -13.65
N VAL A 116 -3.23 -10.17 -12.89
CA VAL A 116 -3.83 -10.72 -11.65
C VAL A 116 -4.10 -9.61 -10.62
N CYS A 117 -3.13 -8.73 -10.36
CA CYS A 117 -3.31 -7.60 -9.45
C CYS A 117 -4.44 -6.65 -9.87
N VAL A 118 -4.66 -6.47 -11.19
CA VAL A 118 -5.71 -5.61 -11.74
C VAL A 118 -7.09 -6.22 -11.48
N VAL A 119 -7.26 -7.52 -11.79
CA VAL A 119 -8.55 -8.20 -11.62
C VAL A 119 -8.89 -8.53 -10.17
N ARG A 120 -7.88 -8.62 -9.29
CA ARG A 120 -8.05 -8.90 -7.85
C ARG A 120 -8.15 -7.66 -6.97
N CYS A 121 -7.91 -6.47 -7.52
CA CYS A 121 -7.98 -5.21 -6.76
C CYS A 121 -9.39 -5.02 -6.16
N PRO A 122 -9.55 -5.00 -4.82
CA PRO A 122 -10.85 -4.81 -4.17
C PRO A 122 -11.55 -3.55 -4.66
N ALA A 123 -10.79 -2.47 -4.78
CA ALA A 123 -11.25 -1.14 -5.20
C ALA A 123 -11.51 -0.99 -6.70
N ARG A 124 -11.11 -1.97 -7.53
CA ARG A 124 -11.06 -1.82 -9.00
C ARG A 124 -10.34 -0.54 -9.43
N ALA A 125 -9.24 -0.26 -8.73
CA ALA A 125 -8.48 0.99 -8.86
C ALA A 125 -7.42 0.96 -9.96
N LEU A 126 -6.97 -0.22 -10.38
CA LEU A 126 -5.97 -0.36 -11.43
C LEU A 126 -6.66 -0.46 -12.79
N LEU A 127 -6.26 0.38 -13.75
CA LEU A 127 -6.74 0.27 -15.13
C LEU A 127 -6.08 -0.93 -15.83
N ARG A 128 -6.87 -1.69 -16.59
CA ARG A 128 -6.38 -2.82 -17.40
C ARG A 128 -5.53 -2.37 -18.58
N GLU A 129 -5.97 -1.32 -19.26
CA GLU A 129 -5.23 -0.74 -20.38
C GLU A 129 -4.20 0.27 -19.89
N LYS A 130 -3.04 0.28 -20.54
CA LYS A 130 -2.01 1.25 -20.27
C LYS A 130 -2.39 2.60 -20.88
N VAL A 131 -2.32 3.65 -20.09
CA VAL A 131 -2.59 5.03 -20.53
C VAL A 131 -1.34 5.87 -20.35
N TRP A 132 -1.21 6.92 -21.17
CA TRP A 132 -0.21 7.96 -20.95
C TRP A 132 -0.65 8.84 -19.79
N TYR A 133 0.18 8.91 -18.75
CA TYR A 133 -0.10 9.75 -17.59
C TYR A 133 1.21 10.29 -17.00
N ARG A 134 1.35 11.61 -16.97
CA ARG A 134 2.55 12.30 -16.47
C ARG A 134 3.85 11.76 -17.09
N GLY A 135 3.88 11.69 -18.42
CA GLY A 135 5.08 11.31 -19.18
C GLY A 135 5.37 9.81 -19.31
N VAL A 136 4.60 8.92 -18.68
CA VAL A 136 4.82 7.46 -18.75
C VAL A 136 3.58 6.71 -19.19
N LYS A 137 3.75 5.65 -19.98
CA LYS A 137 2.67 4.73 -20.39
C LYS A 137 2.55 3.59 -19.38
N LYS A 138 1.42 3.52 -18.64
CA LYS A 138 1.26 2.57 -17.52
C LYS A 138 -0.18 2.17 -17.25
N ASN A 139 -0.37 1.03 -16.58
CA ASN A 139 -1.62 0.68 -15.90
C ASN A 139 -1.84 1.70 -14.78
N LYS A 140 -2.67 2.72 -15.04
CA LYS A 140 -2.84 3.83 -14.10
C LYS A 140 -3.63 3.36 -12.88
N LEU A 141 -3.08 3.62 -11.69
CA LEU A 141 -3.82 3.55 -10.44
C LEU A 141 -4.73 4.78 -10.32
N VAL A 142 -6.02 4.57 -10.10
CA VAL A 142 -7.01 5.59 -9.77
C VAL A 142 -7.00 5.77 -8.25
N TYR A 143 -6.32 6.82 -7.80
CA TYR A 143 -6.08 7.08 -6.38
C TYR A 143 -7.38 7.13 -5.57
N ASP A 144 -8.40 7.83 -6.08
CA ASP A 144 -9.68 8.02 -5.39
C ASP A 144 -10.46 6.72 -5.15
N ARG A 145 -10.15 5.65 -5.90
CA ARG A 145 -10.70 4.31 -5.64
C ARG A 145 -9.85 3.55 -4.64
N CYS A 146 -8.52 3.64 -4.77
CA CYS A 146 -7.58 2.88 -3.95
C CYS A 146 -7.57 3.38 -2.49
N ARG A 147 -7.50 4.70 -2.31
CA ARG A 147 -7.24 5.32 -1.01
C ARG A 147 -8.30 5.00 0.05
N PRO A 148 -9.62 5.07 -0.22
CA PRO A 148 -10.63 4.71 0.78
C PRO A 148 -10.51 3.27 1.28
N VAL A 149 -10.23 2.32 0.38
CA VAL A 149 -9.99 0.93 0.75
C VAL A 149 -8.70 0.78 1.56
N MET A 150 -7.62 1.48 1.21
CA MET A 150 -6.38 1.45 1.99
C MET A 150 -6.58 1.99 3.42
N VAL A 151 -7.34 3.08 3.58
CA VAL A 151 -7.61 3.68 4.90
C VAL A 151 -8.48 2.78 5.76
N THR A 152 -9.45 2.10 5.16
CA THR A 152 -10.44 1.28 5.87
C THR A 152 -9.90 -0.13 6.22
N TYR A 153 -9.04 -0.68 5.36
CA TYR A 153 -8.58 -2.08 5.42
C TYR A 153 -7.06 -2.16 5.53
N GLU A 154 -6.50 -1.66 6.63
CA GLU A 154 -5.12 -1.92 7.08
C GLU A 154 -4.08 -1.73 5.97
N GLY A 155 -4.07 -0.57 5.30
CA GLY A 155 -3.12 -0.23 4.23
C GLY A 155 -3.38 -0.94 2.89
N CYS A 156 -4.31 -1.89 2.85
CA CYS A 156 -4.61 -2.77 1.73
C CYS A 156 -3.35 -3.41 1.12
N ALA A 157 -2.98 -3.11 -0.12
CA ALA A 157 -1.90 -3.78 -0.86
C ALA A 157 -2.20 -5.22 -1.34
N VAL A 158 -3.47 -5.60 -1.50
CA VAL A 158 -3.87 -6.87 -2.16
C VAL A 158 -3.18 -7.08 -3.51
N CYS A 159 -2.93 -6.00 -4.26
CA CYS A 159 -2.21 -6.05 -5.54
C CYS A 159 -0.76 -6.56 -5.43
N MET A 160 -0.13 -6.42 -4.26
CA MET A 160 1.16 -7.03 -3.94
C MET A 160 0.98 -8.50 -3.61
N LYS A 161 0.10 -8.84 -2.66
CA LYS A 161 -0.15 -10.22 -2.23
C LYS A 161 -0.45 -11.18 -3.39
N VAL A 162 -1.31 -10.73 -4.32
CA VAL A 162 -1.78 -11.57 -5.43
C VAL A 162 -0.88 -11.52 -6.66
N CYS A 163 0.28 -10.88 -6.58
CA CYS A 163 1.22 -10.84 -7.69
C CYS A 163 2.11 -12.11 -7.65
N PRO A 164 2.19 -12.88 -8.76
CA PRO A 164 2.92 -14.14 -8.79
C PRO A 164 4.41 -13.96 -8.50
N VAL A 165 4.99 -12.84 -8.93
CA VAL A 165 6.38 -12.49 -8.63
C VAL A 165 6.61 -12.32 -7.12
N GLN A 166 5.61 -11.84 -6.35
CA GLN A 166 5.75 -11.76 -4.89
C GLN A 166 5.69 -13.12 -4.23
N ARG A 167 4.78 -13.97 -4.72
CA ARG A 167 4.45 -15.27 -4.12
C ARG A 167 5.53 -16.31 -4.38
N TYR A 168 6.08 -16.31 -5.59
CA TYR A 168 6.97 -17.38 -6.08
C TYR A 168 8.38 -16.89 -6.43
N GLY A 169 8.60 -15.58 -6.50
CA GLY A 169 9.86 -15.00 -6.99
C GLY A 169 9.85 -14.84 -8.52
N MET A 170 10.63 -13.88 -9.03
CA MET A 170 10.58 -13.52 -10.45
C MET A 170 11.09 -14.63 -11.37
N LYS A 171 12.25 -15.21 -11.05
CA LYS A 171 12.88 -16.25 -11.87
C LYS A 171 11.93 -17.42 -12.20
N PRO A 172 11.36 -18.15 -11.21
CA PRO A 172 10.49 -19.28 -11.51
C PRO A 172 9.18 -18.86 -12.22
N VAL A 173 8.68 -17.65 -11.96
CA VAL A 173 7.48 -17.13 -12.66
C VAL A 173 7.79 -16.89 -14.12
N MET A 174 8.93 -16.28 -14.44
CA MET A 174 9.32 -15.96 -15.81
C MET A 174 9.72 -17.22 -16.59
N GLU A 175 10.44 -18.16 -15.96
CA GLU A 175 10.75 -19.47 -16.55
C GLU A 175 9.47 -20.22 -16.92
N HIS A 176 8.53 -20.35 -15.98
CA HIS A 176 7.22 -20.96 -16.23
C HIS A 176 6.48 -20.26 -17.37
N TYR A 177 6.44 -18.93 -17.35
CA TYR A 177 5.77 -18.13 -18.38
C TYR A 177 6.37 -18.35 -19.78
N ILE A 178 7.70 -18.41 -19.90
CA ILE A 178 8.38 -18.64 -21.18
C ILE A 178 8.12 -20.06 -21.69
N GLU A 179 8.11 -21.05 -20.79
CA GLU A 179 7.93 -22.46 -21.14
C GLU A 179 6.49 -22.81 -21.52
N THR A 180 5.50 -22.28 -20.80
CA THR A 180 4.09 -22.70 -20.93
C THR A 180 3.20 -21.65 -21.57
N SER A 181 3.64 -20.39 -21.67
CA SER A 181 2.77 -19.23 -21.96
C SER A 181 1.63 -19.04 -20.94
N GLU A 182 1.70 -19.69 -19.78
CA GLU A 182 0.75 -19.54 -18.68
C GLU A 182 1.35 -18.71 -17.53
N ILE A 183 0.49 -18.22 -16.65
CA ILE A 183 0.90 -17.39 -15.52
C ILE A 183 0.89 -18.24 -14.25
N LEU A 184 2.06 -18.44 -13.67
CA LEU A 184 2.24 -19.32 -12.50
C LEU A 184 1.27 -18.97 -11.37
N GLY A 185 0.42 -19.92 -10.99
CA GLY A 185 -0.55 -19.81 -9.91
C GLY A 185 -1.83 -19.02 -10.23
N LYS A 186 -1.97 -18.45 -11.42
CA LYS A 186 -3.19 -17.73 -11.83
C LYS A 186 -4.40 -18.67 -11.79
N GLY A 187 -5.52 -18.16 -11.31
CA GLY A 187 -6.76 -18.91 -11.09
C GLY A 187 -6.76 -19.78 -9.84
N THR A 188 -5.68 -19.79 -9.04
CA THR A 188 -5.62 -20.61 -7.81
C THR A 188 -5.96 -19.78 -6.56
N PRO A 189 -6.61 -20.39 -5.54
CA PRO A 189 -6.78 -19.78 -4.22
C PRO A 189 -5.47 -19.35 -3.55
N ASN A 190 -4.36 -20.05 -3.84
CA ASN A 190 -3.06 -19.79 -3.25
C ASN A 190 -2.45 -18.45 -3.70
N LEU A 191 -2.69 -18.05 -4.96
CA LEU A 191 -2.22 -16.78 -5.48
C LEU A 191 -3.26 -15.67 -5.34
N GLU A 192 -4.51 -15.94 -5.71
CA GLU A 192 -5.53 -14.88 -5.86
C GLU A 192 -6.40 -14.67 -4.63
N GLY A 193 -6.27 -15.56 -3.64
CA GLY A 193 -7.05 -15.56 -2.41
C GLY A 193 -6.60 -14.51 -1.40
N TYR A 194 -7.54 -13.78 -0.82
CA TYR A 194 -7.31 -12.91 0.32
C TYR A 194 -8.56 -12.80 1.19
N GLU A 195 -8.40 -12.37 2.43
CA GLU A 195 -9.51 -12.08 3.33
C GLU A 195 -9.62 -10.57 3.52
N LEU A 196 -10.82 -10.08 3.79
CA LEU A 196 -11.05 -8.69 4.19
C LEU A 196 -11.79 -8.66 5.52
N ARG A 197 -11.29 -7.84 6.46
CA ARG A 197 -11.91 -7.63 7.77
C ARG A 197 -13.39 -7.29 7.59
N GLY A 198 -14.27 -8.04 8.27
CA GLY A 198 -15.72 -7.84 8.21
C GLY A 198 -16.40 -8.27 6.88
N LYS A 199 -15.65 -8.77 5.89
CA LYS A 199 -16.21 -9.22 4.59
C LYS A 199 -15.90 -10.68 4.23
N GLY A 200 -14.94 -11.32 4.91
CA GLY A 200 -14.61 -12.73 4.73
C GLY A 200 -13.61 -13.00 3.60
N TYR A 201 -13.59 -14.25 3.12
CA TYR A 201 -12.62 -14.75 2.13
C TYR A 201 -13.05 -14.56 0.68
N PHE A 202 -12.12 -14.12 -0.16
CA PHE A 202 -12.29 -13.85 -1.58
C PHE A 202 -11.27 -14.64 -2.40
N GLY A 203 -11.70 -15.78 -2.95
CA GLY A 203 -10.92 -16.58 -3.91
C GLY A 203 -10.96 -16.04 -5.35
N PRO A 204 -10.37 -16.78 -6.30
CA PRO A 204 -10.37 -16.45 -7.73
C PRO A 204 -11.77 -16.06 -8.24
N GLY A 205 -11.84 -14.98 -9.01
CA GLY A 205 -13.09 -14.49 -9.61
C GLY A 205 -14.09 -13.81 -8.64
N LYS A 206 -13.87 -13.83 -7.33
CA LYS A 206 -14.77 -13.20 -6.34
C LYS A 206 -14.19 -11.90 -5.79
N LEU A 207 -14.86 -10.78 -5.93
CA LEU A 207 -14.44 -9.49 -5.35
C LEU A 207 -15.42 -9.03 -4.27
N PRO A 208 -14.96 -8.28 -3.27
CA PRO A 208 -15.86 -7.60 -2.35
C PRO A 208 -16.73 -6.60 -3.12
N HIS A 209 -17.92 -6.38 -2.58
CA HIS A 209 -18.76 -5.24 -2.92
C HIS A 209 -18.65 -4.21 -1.80
N PHE A 210 -18.58 -2.94 -2.18
CA PHE A 210 -18.57 -1.84 -1.23
C PHE A 210 -19.75 -0.90 -1.47
N THR A 211 -20.34 -0.39 -0.40
CA THR A 211 -21.36 0.65 -0.47
C THR A 211 -20.74 2.03 -0.19
N ARG A 212 -21.49 3.11 -0.43
CA ARG A 212 -20.97 4.47 -0.23
C ARG A 212 -20.80 4.77 1.26
N GLU A 213 -21.76 4.30 2.06
CA GLU A 213 -21.83 4.49 3.51
C GLU A 213 -20.60 3.88 4.22
N GLU A 214 -20.01 2.81 3.66
CA GLU A 214 -18.81 2.19 4.21
C GLU A 214 -17.56 3.08 4.14
N PHE A 215 -17.57 4.11 3.30
CA PHE A 215 -16.46 5.06 3.13
C PHE A 215 -16.84 6.48 3.55
N GLU A 216 -17.99 6.68 4.19
CA GLU A 216 -18.32 7.97 4.78
C GLU A 216 -17.43 8.21 5.99
N ILE A 217 -16.54 9.19 5.86
CA ILE A 217 -15.64 9.59 6.94
C ILE A 217 -16.42 10.58 7.82
N PRO A 218 -16.47 10.35 9.15
CA PRO A 218 -17.02 11.32 10.08
C PRO A 218 -16.41 12.72 9.89
N HIS A 219 -17.24 13.75 9.90
CA HIS A 219 -16.83 15.15 9.86
C HIS A 219 -17.03 15.82 11.22
N GLY A 220 -16.20 16.82 11.51
CA GLY A 220 -16.27 17.57 12.77
C GLY A 220 -15.38 16.99 13.88
N THR A 221 -15.45 17.58 15.06
CA THR A 221 -14.66 17.14 16.21
C THR A 221 -15.17 15.82 16.79
N LYS A 222 -14.36 15.15 17.61
CA LYS A 222 -14.77 13.91 18.29
C LYS A 222 -16.02 14.12 19.15
N GLU A 223 -16.14 15.28 19.79
CA GLU A 223 -17.31 15.69 20.57
C GLU A 223 -18.54 15.85 19.69
N GLU A 224 -18.40 16.52 18.53
CA GLU A 224 -19.50 16.70 17.57
C GLU A 224 -19.98 15.36 17.02
N HIS A 225 -19.07 14.44 16.71
CA HIS A 225 -19.41 13.11 16.24
C HIS A 225 -20.10 12.27 17.32
N LEU A 226 -19.58 12.25 18.54
CA LEU A 226 -20.19 11.53 19.66
C LEU A 226 -21.60 12.06 19.95
N LEU A 227 -21.77 13.39 19.94
CA LEU A 227 -23.08 14.02 20.14
C LEU A 227 -24.05 13.68 19.01
N GLN A 228 -23.58 13.67 17.76
CA GLN A 228 -24.39 13.30 16.60
C GLN A 228 -24.88 11.85 16.71
N GLN A 229 -24.00 10.90 17.04
CA GLN A 229 -24.38 9.50 17.27
C GLN A 229 -25.42 9.35 18.38
N PHE A 230 -25.25 10.08 19.49
CA PHE A 230 -26.19 10.05 20.61
C PHE A 230 -27.56 10.63 20.22
N LYS A 231 -27.60 11.73 19.46
CA LYS A 231 -28.84 12.29 18.91
C LYS A 231 -29.56 11.31 17.99
N GLU A 232 -28.85 10.69 17.05
CA GLU A 232 -29.44 9.73 16.11
C GLU A 232 -30.04 8.51 16.84
N LYS A 233 -29.40 8.04 17.92
CA LYS A 233 -29.97 7.01 18.80
C LYS A 233 -31.27 7.48 19.46
N LEU A 234 -31.28 8.68 20.05
CA LEU A 234 -32.49 9.24 20.69
C LEU A 234 -33.63 9.42 19.69
N GLU A 235 -33.34 9.88 18.47
CA GLU A 235 -34.33 10.05 17.41
C GLU A 235 -34.90 8.72 16.93
N LYS A 236 -34.10 7.64 16.87
CA LYS A 236 -34.57 6.30 16.49
C LYS A 236 -35.35 5.59 17.60
N ASN A 237 -34.88 5.67 18.83
CA ASN A 237 -35.42 4.87 19.95
C ASN A 237 -36.43 5.65 20.82
N GLY A 238 -36.53 6.97 20.66
CA GLY A 238 -37.39 7.87 21.43
C GLY A 238 -36.94 8.12 22.88
N THR A 239 -36.06 7.27 23.43
CA THR A 239 -35.53 7.33 24.79
C THR A 239 -34.17 6.64 24.84
N THR A 240 -33.33 6.95 25.84
CA THR A 240 -32.09 6.24 26.17
C THR A 240 -32.19 5.75 27.61
N ASP A 241 -31.58 4.61 27.93
CA ASP A 241 -31.53 4.12 29.30
C ASP A 241 -30.38 4.77 30.10
N ALA A 242 -30.35 4.50 31.41
CA ALA A 242 -29.35 5.09 32.31
C ALA A 242 -27.92 4.61 32.03
N GLU A 243 -27.76 3.42 31.45
CA GLU A 243 -26.45 2.85 31.12
C GLU A 243 -25.87 3.55 29.90
N GLU A 244 -26.67 3.70 28.83
CA GLU A 244 -26.27 4.41 27.61
C GLU A 244 -25.94 5.89 27.87
N ALA A 245 -26.72 6.57 28.72
CA ALA A 245 -26.44 7.96 29.08
C ALA A 245 -25.13 8.09 29.87
N LEU A 246 -24.82 7.11 30.73
CA LEU A 246 -23.58 7.06 31.48
C LEU A 246 -22.37 6.76 30.58
N GLU A 247 -22.52 5.85 29.62
CA GLU A 247 -21.50 5.57 28.60
C GLU A 247 -21.16 6.83 27.79
N PHE A 248 -22.17 7.54 27.30
CA PHE A 248 -21.98 8.81 26.59
C PHE A 248 -21.23 9.83 27.45
N ALA A 249 -21.63 10.00 28.71
CA ALA A 249 -20.99 10.95 29.62
C ALA A 249 -19.52 10.59 29.92
N ASN A 250 -19.23 9.29 30.11
CA ASN A 250 -17.87 8.80 30.33
C ASN A 250 -16.98 9.01 29.11
N GLU A 251 -17.49 8.73 27.91
CA GLU A 251 -16.74 8.92 26.67
C GLU A 251 -16.52 10.40 26.38
N LEU A 252 -17.53 11.25 26.59
CA LEU A 252 -17.38 12.70 26.46
C LEU A 252 -16.34 13.25 27.44
N LYS A 253 -16.36 12.80 28.70
CA LYS A 253 -15.34 13.15 29.70
C LYS A 253 -13.94 12.77 29.22
N ARG A 254 -13.77 11.55 28.70
CA ARG A 254 -12.48 11.08 28.17
C ARG A 254 -11.98 11.95 27.02
N ILE A 255 -12.86 12.35 26.10
CA ILE A 255 -12.52 13.23 24.98
C ILE A 255 -12.10 14.61 25.49
N VAL A 256 -12.87 15.19 26.42
CA VAL A 256 -12.58 16.52 27.01
C VAL A 256 -11.25 16.50 27.77
N GLU A 257 -10.97 15.45 28.53
CA GLU A 257 -9.70 15.28 29.28
C GLU A 257 -8.49 15.08 28.35
N ALA A 258 -8.67 14.45 27.19
CA ALA A 258 -7.62 14.23 26.20
C ALA A 258 -7.25 15.51 25.41
N GLY A 259 -8.11 16.54 25.41
CA GLY A 259 -7.92 17.77 24.64
C GLY A 259 -8.24 17.61 23.14
N VAL A 260 -8.43 18.75 22.45
CA VAL A 260 -8.93 18.79 21.07
C VAL A 260 -7.96 18.07 20.11
N SER A 261 -8.36 16.90 19.58
CA SER A 261 -7.78 16.37 18.35
C SER A 261 -8.64 16.82 17.19
N ARG A 262 -8.26 17.90 16.50
CA ARG A 262 -8.88 18.26 15.22
C ARG A 262 -8.50 17.17 14.21
N THR A 263 -9.49 16.60 13.53
CA THR A 263 -9.28 15.76 12.33
C THR A 263 -9.20 16.59 11.06
N ASP A 264 -9.29 17.92 11.17
CA ASP A 264 -9.39 18.85 10.07
C ASP A 264 -8.18 19.81 10.04
N GLU A 265 -6.99 19.28 9.71
CA GLU A 265 -5.90 19.98 9.01
C GLU A 265 -5.19 19.01 8.05
#